data_AF-A0A530ABB1-F1
#
_entry.id   AF-A0A530ABB1-F1
#
_cell.length_a   1.000
_cell.length_b   1.000
_cell.length_c   1.000
_cell.angle_alpha   90.00
_cell.angle_beta   90.00
_cell.angle_gamma   90.00
#
_symmetry.space_group_name_H-M   'P 1'
#
loop_
_entity.id
_entity.type
_entity.pdbx_description
1 polymer ?
#
loop_
_entity_poly.entity_id
_entity_poly.type
_entity_poly.pdbx_seq_one_letter_code
_entity_poly.pdbx_strand_id
1 'polypeptide(L)' 'GKVLHSAAYTEAAPYAGKDVLIVGMGNTGAEIALDLAESGAHPTISVRKGVHIVPRQLFGVPIQMVGIASRTMP' A
#
# COMPACT_ATOMS: atom_id res chain seq x y z
N GLY A 1 17.68 11.49 -7.78
CA GLY A 1 16.62 11.92 -6.85
C GLY A 1 16.94 11.47 -5.44
N LYS A 2 16.14 11.88 -4.45
CA LYS A 2 16.24 11.40 -3.05
C LYS A 2 15.88 9.91 -2.99
N VAL A 3 16.64 9.13 -2.23
CA VAL A 3 16.37 7.71 -1.98
C VAL A 3 16.27 7.52 -0.47
N LEU A 4 15.23 6.82 -0.01
CA LEU A 4 14.99 6.54 1.40
C LEU A 4 14.29 5.19 1.57
N HIS A 5 14.54 4.53 2.69
CA HIS A 5 13.79 3.36 3.11
C HIS A 5 12.45 3.80 3.72
N SER A 6 11.40 2.96 3.63
CA SER A 6 10.07 3.27 4.17
C SER A 6 10.09 3.66 5.66
N ALA A 7 11.03 3.13 6.44
CA ALA A 7 11.23 3.49 7.85
C ALA A 7 11.57 4.98 8.09
N ALA A 8 12.06 5.69 7.07
CA ALA A 8 12.34 7.12 7.12
C ALA A 8 11.25 7.97 6.44
N TYR A 9 10.17 7.35 5.96
CA TYR A 9 9.01 8.05 5.44
C TYR A 9 8.13 8.53 6.59
N THR A 10 7.73 9.80 6.55
CA THR A 10 6.93 10.42 7.62
C THR A 10 5.65 11.06 7.10
N GLU A 11 5.69 11.69 5.92
CA GLU A 11 4.56 12.38 5.31
C GLU A 11 4.73 12.52 3.79
N ALA A 12 3.61 12.66 3.08
CA ALA A 12 3.57 12.78 1.62
C ALA A 12 3.81 14.20 1.07
N ALA A 13 3.55 15.25 1.87
CA ALA A 13 3.59 16.64 1.42
C ALA A 13 4.88 17.05 0.65
N PRO A 14 6.10 16.61 1.05
CA PRO A 14 7.32 16.94 0.32
C PRO A 14 7.43 16.37 -1.11
N TYR A 15 6.51 15.47 -1.48
CA TYR A 15 6.52 14.74 -2.75
C TYR A 15 5.40 15.15 -3.72
N ALA A 16 4.53 16.08 -3.34
CA ALA A 16 3.45 16.57 -4.22
C ALA A 16 4.00 17.03 -5.59
N GLY A 17 3.32 16.61 -6.67
CA GLY A 17 3.71 16.88 -8.06
C GLY A 17 4.96 16.15 -8.56
N LYS A 18 5.54 15.23 -7.77
CA LYS A 18 6.75 14.49 -8.15
C LYS A 18 6.43 13.07 -8.57
N ASP A 19 7.23 12.55 -9.50
CA ASP A 19 7.26 11.13 -9.83
C ASP A 19 8.04 10.36 -8.75
N VAL A 20 7.41 9.35 -8.15
CA VAL A 20 7.99 8.58 -7.04
C VAL A 20 7.96 7.09 -7.35
N LEU A 21 9.14 6.46 -7.37
CA LEU A 21 9.24 5.00 -7.50
C LEU A 21 9.26 4.35 -6.11
N ILE A 22 8.34 3.41 -5.90
CA ILE A 22 8.24 2.60 -4.69
C ILE A 22 8.69 1.19 -5.03
N VAL A 23 9.65 0.66 -4.28
CA VAL A 23 10.19 -0.68 -4.50
C VAL A 23 9.61 -1.65 -3.47
N GLY A 24 8.72 -2.54 -3.92
CA GLY A 24 8.05 -3.53 -3.10
C GLY A 24 6.59 -3.17 -2.79
N MET A 25 5.70 -4.18 -2.93
CA MET A 25 4.27 -4.08 -2.61
C MET A 25 3.93 -4.96 -1.40
N GLY A 26 4.51 -4.61 -0.26
CA GLY A 26 3.97 -5.02 1.05
C GLY A 26 2.91 -4.02 1.52
N ASN A 27 2.30 -4.26 2.69
CA ASN A 27 1.31 -3.34 3.27
C ASN A 27 1.84 -1.90 3.32
N THR A 28 3.06 -1.70 3.84
CA THR A 28 3.70 -0.38 3.91
C THR A 28 3.89 0.27 2.54
N GLY A 29 4.33 -0.48 1.54
CA GLY A 29 4.55 0.07 0.19
C GLY A 29 3.23 0.51 -0.46
N ALA A 30 2.16 -0.26 -0.25
CA ALA A 30 0.82 0.09 -0.73
C ALA A 30 0.23 1.31 0.00
N GLU A 31 0.40 1.41 1.32
CA GLU A 31 -0.08 2.55 2.10
C GLU A 31 0.66 3.85 1.75
N ILE A 32 1.99 3.79 1.61
CA ILE A 32 2.79 4.94 1.15
C ILE A 32 2.39 5.35 -0.27
N ALA A 33 2.15 4.39 -1.17
CA ALA A 33 1.69 4.70 -2.52
C ALA A 33 0.34 5.42 -2.49
N LEU A 34 -0.59 4.98 -1.64
CA LEU A 34 -1.89 5.63 -1.49
C LEU A 34 -1.74 7.06 -0.94
N ASP A 35 -0.98 7.24 0.14
CA ASP A 35 -0.75 8.55 0.77
C ASP A 35 -0.11 9.55 -0.22
N LEU A 36 0.88 9.09 -0.98
CA LEU A 36 1.49 9.87 -2.06
C LEU A 36 0.49 10.25 -3.16
N ALA A 37 -0.33 9.32 -3.63
CA ALA A 37 -1.33 9.58 -4.67
C ALA A 37 -2.41 10.56 -4.19
N GLU A 38 -2.91 10.40 -2.96
CA GLU A 38 -3.90 11.29 -2.34
C GLU A 38 -3.34 12.70 -2.12
N SER A 39 -2.04 12.82 -1.87
CA SER A 39 -1.33 14.09 -1.72
C SER A 39 -0.83 14.71 -3.04
N GLY A 40 -1.24 14.15 -4.19
CA GLY A 40 -0.94 14.71 -5.52
C GLY A 40 0.46 14.42 -6.06
N ALA A 41 1.16 13.43 -5.51
CA ALA A 41 2.36 12.86 -6.15
C ALA A 41 1.96 11.81 -7.21
N HIS A 42 2.92 11.37 -8.03
CA HIS A 42 2.72 10.36 -9.08
C HIS A 42 3.49 9.08 -8.74
N PRO A 43 2.96 8.21 -7.85
CA PRO A 43 3.66 6.99 -7.43
C PRO A 43 3.59 5.88 -8.48
N THR A 44 4.68 5.14 -8.64
CA THR A 44 4.75 3.87 -9.39
C THR A 44 5.31 2.78 -8.48
N ILE A 45 4.72 1.59 -8.49
CA ILE A 45 5.16 0.47 -7.64
C ILE A 45 5.88 -0.59 -8.48
N SER A 46 7.09 -0.94 -8.08
CA SER A 46 7.85 -2.06 -8.62
C SER A 46 7.69 -3.29 -7.74
N VAL A 47 7.24 -4.40 -8.32
CA VAL A 47 7.01 -5.67 -7.63
C VAL A 47 7.86 -6.78 -8.22
N ARG A 48 8.52 -7.57 -7.36
CA ARG A 48 9.37 -8.70 -7.79
C ARG A 48 8.58 -9.97 -8.08
N LYS A 49 7.48 -10.19 -7.36
CA LYS A 49 6.61 -11.38 -7.46
C LYS A 49 5.15 -10.93 -7.45
N GLY A 50 4.25 -11.78 -7.95
CA GLY A 50 2.82 -11.52 -7.91
C GLY A 50 2.33 -11.21 -6.49
N VAL A 51 1.44 -10.24 -6.37
CA VAL A 51 0.80 -9.82 -5.13
C VAL A 51 -0.71 -10.06 -5.25
N HIS A 52 -1.32 -10.62 -4.21
CA HIS A 52 -2.76 -10.70 -4.10
C HIS A 52 -3.30 -9.38 -3.59
N ILE A 53 -4.01 -8.65 -4.46
CA ILE A 53 -4.72 -7.45 -4.09
C ILE A 53 -6.14 -7.86 -3.70
N VAL A 54 -6.49 -7.68 -2.43
CA VAL A 54 -7.83 -7.96 -1.91
C VAL A 54 -8.49 -6.67 -1.43
N PRO A 55 -9.79 -6.49 -1.66
CA PRO A 55 -10.52 -5.35 -1.12
C PRO A 55 -10.43 -5.31 0.41
N ARG A 56 -10.34 -4.10 0.98
CA ARG A 56 -10.35 -3.90 2.44
C ARG A 56 -11.67 -4.35 3.07
N GLN A 57 -12.77 -4.23 2.32
CA GLN A 57 -14.12 -4.63 2.71
C GLN A 57 -14.80 -5.40 1.56
N LEU A 58 -15.57 -6.42 1.93
CA LEU A 58 -16.44 -7.18 1.03
C LEU A 58 -17.89 -7.00 1.52
N PHE A 59 -18.77 -6.45 0.68
CA PHE A 59 -20.17 -6.16 1.04
C PHE A 59 -20.34 -5.36 2.36
N GLY A 60 -19.43 -4.40 2.62
CA GLY A 60 -19.43 -3.60 3.84
C GLY A 60 -18.82 -4.28 5.07
N VAL A 61 -18.38 -5.54 4.95
CA VAL A 61 -17.74 -6.30 6.04
C VAL A 61 -16.23 -6.28 5.87
N PRO A 62 -15.43 -5.97 6.92
CA PRO A 62 -13.98 -6.08 6.88
C PRO A 62 -13.53 -7.49 6.44
N ILE A 63 -12.62 -7.55 5.46
CA ILE A 63 -12.15 -8.83 4.90
C ILE A 63 -11.50 -9.75 5.95
N GLN A 64 -10.92 -9.16 6.99
CA GLN A 64 -10.35 -9.89 8.13
C GLN A 64 -11.40 -10.72 8.87
N MET A 65 -12.61 -10.20 9.07
CA MET A 65 -13.70 -10.94 9.71
C MET A 65 -14.17 -12.11 8.84
N VAL A 66 -14.27 -11.90 7.53
CA VAL A 66 -14.58 -12.98 6.57
C VAL A 66 -13.52 -14.08 6.65
N GLY A 67 -12.24 -13.71 6.70
CA GLY A 67 -11.13 -14.66 6.84
C GLY A 67 -11.19 -15.47 8.13
N ILE A 68 -11.49 -14.82 9.27
CA ILE A 68 -11.67 -15.49 10.56
C ILE A 68 -12.85 -16.47 10.51
N ALA A 69 -13.99 -16.05 9.94
CA ALA A 69 -15.18 -16.89 9.83
C ALA A 69 -14.98 -18.10 8.90
N SER A 70 -14.15 -17.94 7.85
CA SER A 70 -13.80 -19.02 6.91
C SER A 70 -12.74 -20.00 7.42
N ARG A 71 -12.18 -19.76 8.61
CA ARG A 71 -11.13 -20.62 9.16
C ARG A 71 -11.76 -21.95 9.57
N THR A 72 -11.40 -23.04 8.90
CA THR A 72 -11.81 -24.39 9.31
C THR A 72 -11.39 -24.61 10.76
N MET A 73 -12.38 -24.88 11.61
CA MET A 73 -12.11 -25.28 12.99
C MET A 73 -11.33 -26.61 12.99
N PRO A 74 -10.41 -26.82 13.93
CA PRO A 74 -9.80 -28.13 14.13
C PRO A 74 -10.86 -29.20 14.45
#